data_AF-A0A6M4H2J7-F1
#
_entry.id   AF-A0A6M4H2J7-F1
#
_cell.length_a   1.000
_cell.length_b   1.000
_cell.length_c   1.000
_cell.angle_alpha   90.00
_cell.angle_beta   90.00
_cell.angle_gamma   90.00
#
_symmetry.space_group_name_H-M   'P 1'
#
loop_
_entity.id
_entity.type
_entity.pdbx_description
1 polymer ?
#
loop_
_entity_poly.entity_id
_entity_poly.type
_entity_poly.pdbx_seq_one_letter_code
_entity_poly.pdbx_strand_id
1 'polypeptide(L)' 'MKREAPSKTAKLAAEGRRATKLLRGKTVAVVRRHRAGEILIEFTDHSRIFVDGEGELEISIAGTDDDE' A
#
# COMPACT_ATOMS: atom_id res chain seq x y z
N MET A 1 -29.29 -4.69 23.00
CA MET A 1 -28.79 -4.84 21.61
C MET A 1 -27.33 -5.27 21.65
N LYS A 2 -27.00 -6.51 21.28
CA LYS A 2 -25.60 -6.95 21.13
C LYS A 2 -25.10 -6.42 19.79
N ARG A 3 -24.05 -5.59 19.77
CA ARG A 3 -23.38 -5.17 18.54
C ARG A 3 -22.57 -6.36 18.03
N GLU A 4 -22.94 -6.91 16.88
CA GLU A 4 -22.10 -7.89 16.19
C GLU A 4 -20.77 -7.23 15.81
N ALA A 5 -19.66 -7.89 16.15
CA ALA A 5 -18.34 -7.43 15.75
C ALA A 5 -18.22 -7.52 14.22
N PRO A 6 -17.62 -6.52 13.55
CA PRO A 6 -17.48 -6.56 12.10
C PRO A 6 -16.65 -7.78 11.68
N SER A 7 -17.08 -8.44 10.60
CA SER A 7 -16.36 -9.58 10.02
C SER A 7 -14.93 -9.19 9.63
N LYS A 8 -14.02 -10.16 9.60
CA LYS A 8 -12.60 -9.94 9.22
C LYS A 8 -12.48 -9.17 7.90
N THR A 9 -13.30 -9.53 6.90
CA THR A 9 -13.34 -8.87 5.59
C THR A 9 -13.78 -7.40 5.67
N ALA A 10 -14.78 -7.08 6.50
CA ALA A 10 -15.23 -5.70 6.67
C ALA A 10 -14.17 -4.81 7.33
N LYS A 11 -13.37 -5.37 8.26
CA LYS A 11 -12.24 -4.68 8.88
C LYS A 11 -11.14 -4.38 7.86
N LEU A 12 -10.73 -5.38 7.09
CA LEU A 12 -9.72 -5.22 6.03
C LEU A 12 -10.13 -4.16 5.00
N ALA A 13 -11.40 -4.16 4.59
CA ALA A 13 -11.91 -3.15 3.66
C ALA A 13 -11.89 -1.73 4.25
N ALA A 14 -12.18 -1.58 5.55
CA ALA A 14 -12.13 -0.28 6.22
C ALA A 14 -10.68 0.23 6.38
N GLU A 15 -9.75 -0.66 6.70
CA GLU A 15 -8.32 -0.38 6.78
C GLU A 15 -7.78 0.06 5.42
N GLY A 16 -8.14 -0.65 4.34
CA GLY A 16 -7.77 -0.27 2.97
C GLY A 16 -8.26 1.14 2.60
N ARG A 17 -9.54 1.45 2.84
CA ARG A 17 -10.09 2.81 2.58
C ARG A 17 -9.36 3.89 3.37
N ARG A 18 -9.02 3.61 4.63
CA ARG A 18 -8.28 4.56 5.48
C ARG A 18 -6.86 4.77 4.97
N ALA A 19 -6.16 3.69 4.59
CA ALA A 19 -4.84 3.77 4.00
C ALA A 19 -4.85 4.60 2.70
N THR A 20 -5.78 4.34 1.78
CA THR A 20 -5.95 5.15 0.55
C THR A 20 -6.16 6.62 0.85
N LYS A 21 -6.97 6.96 1.85
CA LYS A 21 -7.18 8.37 2.25
C LYS A 21 -5.89 9.02 2.75
N LEU A 22 -5.10 8.31 3.56
CA LEU A 22 -3.84 8.81 4.11
C LEU A 22 -2.73 8.93 3.06
N LEU A 23 -2.81 8.16 1.98
CA LEU A 23 -1.85 8.18 0.88
C LEU A 23 -2.12 9.28 -0.15
N ARG A 24 -3.31 9.89 -0.13
CA ARG A 24 -3.69 10.93 -1.09
C ARG A 24 -2.69 12.09 -1.05
N GLY A 25 -2.12 12.41 -2.20
CA GLY A 25 -1.18 13.53 -2.37
C GLY A 25 0.24 13.25 -1.84
N LYS A 26 0.53 12.03 -1.36
CA LYS A 26 1.90 11.65 -1.03
C LYS A 26 2.69 11.36 -2.30
N THR A 27 3.92 11.84 -2.33
CA THR A 27 4.89 11.57 -3.40
C THR A 27 5.82 10.45 -2.97
N VAL A 28 5.99 9.44 -3.83
CA VAL A 28 6.95 8.36 -3.59
C VAL A 28 8.37 8.92 -3.72
N ALA A 29 9.22 8.68 -2.73
CA ALA A 29 10.63 9.04 -2.75
C ALA A 29 11.50 7.87 -3.24
N VAL A 30 11.23 6.66 -2.76
CA VAL A 30 11.96 5.45 -3.20
C VAL A 30 11.09 4.20 -3.12
N VAL A 31 11.21 3.34 -4.13
CA VAL A 31 10.71 1.97 -4.12
C VAL A 31 11.93 1.04 -4.12
N ARG A 32 12.03 0.14 -3.15
CA ARG A 32 13.15 -0.81 -3.08
C ARG A 32 12.71 -2.17 -2.54
N ARG A 33 13.38 -3.22 -3.02
CA ARG A 33 13.29 -4.56 -2.44
C ARG A 33 13.89 -4.52 -1.04
N HIS A 34 13.06 -4.72 -0.01
CA HIS A 34 13.53 -4.76 1.39
C HIS A 34 14.01 -6.17 1.75
N ARG A 35 13.26 -7.20 1.32
CA ARG A 35 13.57 -8.63 1.49
C ARG A 35 13.11 -9.44 0.26
N ALA A 36 13.39 -10.74 0.22
CA ALA A 36 13.02 -11.62 -0.90
C ALA A 36 11.51 -11.63 -1.23
N GLY A 37 10.65 -11.49 -0.21
CA GLY A 37 9.19 -11.39 -0.36
C GLY A 37 8.62 -10.06 0.14
N GLU A 38 9.43 -8.99 0.20
CA GLU A 38 8.98 -7.71 0.75
C GLU A 38 9.51 -6.51 -0.03
N ILE A 39 8.60 -5.58 -0.37
CA ILE A 39 8.90 -4.29 -0.97
C ILE A 39 8.67 -3.19 0.06
N LEU A 40 9.58 -2.21 0.09
CA LEU A 40 9.40 -0.97 0.82
C LEU A 40 9.12 0.18 -0.17
N ILE A 41 8.06 0.93 0.11
CA ILE A 41 7.76 2.22 -0.49
C ILE A 41 7.96 3.30 0.59
N GLU A 42 8.91 4.19 0.37
CA GLU A 42 9.12 5.37 1.22
C GLU A 42 8.64 6.62 0.49
N PHE A 43 7.89 7.46 1.19
CA PHE A 43 7.37 8.73 0.68
C PHE A 43 8.29 9.89 1.07
N THR A 44 8.14 11.03 0.40
CA THR A 44 8.96 12.24 0.65
C THR A 44 8.84 12.80 2.07
N ASP A 45 7.75 12.47 2.78
CA ASP A 45 7.55 12.82 4.18
C ASP A 45 8.07 11.76 5.18
N HIS A 46 8.89 10.82 4.69
CA HIS A 46 9.49 9.71 5.43
C HIS A 46 8.49 8.66 5.97
N SER A 47 7.20 8.76 5.63
CA SER A 47 6.27 7.66 5.89
C SER A 47 6.59 6.45 5.00
N ARG A 48 6.25 5.25 5.48
CA ARG A 48 6.65 3.98 4.87
C ARG A 48 5.49 3.00 4.74
N ILE A 49 5.46 2.28 3.63
CA ILE A 49 4.61 1.11 3.42
C ILE A 49 5.50 -0.09 3.13
N PHE A 50 5.25 -1.17 3.85
CA PHE A 50 5.81 -2.48 3.59
C PHE A 50 4.74 -3.32 2.91
N VAL A 51 5.08 -3.88 1.75
CA VAL A 51 4.22 -4.80 1.01
C VAL A 51 4.88 -6.16 1.08
N ASP A 52 4.27 -7.08 1.81
CA ASP A 52 4.69 -8.46 1.96
C ASP A 52 3.88 -9.37 1.01
N GLY A 53 4.56 -10.36 0.45
CA GLY A 53 3.96 -11.41 -0.36
C GLY A 53 4.40 -12.78 0.13
N GLU A 54 3.53 -13.78 -0.05
CA GLU A 54 3.85 -15.18 0.26
C GLU A 54 4.80 -15.81 -0.78
N GLY A 55 5.17 -15.08 -1.84
CA GLY A 55 6.04 -15.54 -2.93
C GLY A 55 6.93 -14.43 -3.49
N GLU A 56 7.49 -14.66 -4.67
CA GLU A 56 8.29 -13.63 -5.36
C GLU A 56 7.41 -12.45 -5.72
N LEU A 57 7.74 -11.27 -5.19
CA LEU A 57 7.09 -10.03 -5.56
C LEU A 57 7.66 -9.51 -6.88
N GLU A 58 6.76 -9.22 -7.82
CA GLU A 58 7.05 -8.51 -9.06
C GLU A 58 6.79 -7.01 -8.90
N ILE A 59 7.68 -6.17 -9.42
CA ILE A 59 7.47 -4.73 -9.56
C ILE A 59 7.38 -4.43 -11.06
N SER A 60 6.18 -4.09 -11.51
CA SER A 60 5.96 -3.59 -12.87
C SER A 60 5.43 -2.17 -12.78
N ILE A 61 6.12 -1.24 -13.45
CA ILE A 61 5.69 0.15 -13.60
C ILE A 61 5.35 0.33 -15.07
N ALA A 62 4.06 0.34 -15.39
CA ALA A 62 3.60 0.81 -16.68
C ALA A 62 3.58 2.35 -16.64
N GLY A 63 4.22 2.99 -17.62
CA GLY A 63 4.07 4.42 -17.82
C GLY A 63 2.60 4.71 -18.12
N THR A 64 2.08 5.80 -17.57
CA THR A 64 1.01 6.52 -18.26
C THR A 64 1.71 7.37 -19.31
N ASP A 65 1.32 7.22 -20.57
CA ASP A 65 1.62 8.23 -21.58
C ASP A 65 0.87 9.50 -21.15
N ASP A 66 1.49 10.30 -20.27
CA ASP A 66 1.09 11.68 -20.01
C ASP A 66 2.14 12.59 -20.67
N ASP A 67 2.24 12.46 -22.00
CA ASP A 67 2.58 13.59 -22.86
C ASP A 67 1.27 14.39 -23.08
N GLU A 68 0.98 15.36 -22.20
CA GLU A 68 0.29 16.64 -22.51
C GLU A 68 0.24 17.59 -21.30
#